data_AF-B2IAU4-F1
#
_entry.id   AF-B2IAU4-F1
#
_cell.length_a   1.000
_cell.length_b   1.000
_cell.length_c   1.000
_cell.angle_alpha   90.00
_cell.angle_beta   90.00
_cell.angle_gamma   90.00
#
_symmetry.space_group_name_H-M   'P 1'
#
loop_
_entity.id
_entity.type
_entity.pdbx_description
1 polymer ?
#
loop_
_entity_poly.entity_id
_entity_poly.type
_entity_poly.pdbx_seq_one_letter_code
_entity_poly.pdbx_strand_id
1 'polypeptide(L)'
;MQNKVTRKSSPPIKVYCLPDERADVLARANAAGLSLSTYLLRVGMGYEIKGILDHRRVHELAKVNGDLGRLGGLLKLWLTNDARVAAFTPATIRTLLRKIEVTQDEIRAVMTQVVCK
;
A
#
# COMPACT_ATOMS: atom_id res chain seq x y z
N MET A 1 -35.32 23.05 9.08
CA MET A 1 -34.15 23.74 8.51
C MET A 1 -32.90 22.98 8.93
N GLN A 2 -32.24 22.25 8.02
CA GLN A 2 -30.99 21.56 8.34
C GLN A 2 -29.86 22.59 8.41
N ASN A 3 -29.19 22.67 9.56
CA ASN A 3 -28.08 23.59 9.77
C ASN A 3 -26.88 23.10 8.95
N LYS A 4 -26.50 23.85 7.90
CA LYS A 4 -25.39 23.51 7.02
C LYS A 4 -24.08 23.61 7.79
N VAL A 5 -23.36 22.49 7.95
CA VAL A 5 -22.06 22.47 8.64
C VAL A 5 -21.07 23.33 7.85
N THR A 6 -20.55 24.37 8.49
CA THR A 6 -19.49 25.23 7.95
C THR A 6 -18.20 25.01 8.72
N ARG A 7 -17.05 25.33 8.12
CA ARG A 7 -15.75 25.23 8.82
C ARG A 7 -15.70 26.04 10.13
N LYS A 8 -16.48 27.13 10.22
CA LYS A 8 -16.58 27.97 11.41
C LYS A 8 -17.43 27.35 12.52
N SER A 9 -18.31 26.41 12.19
CA SER A 9 -19.16 25.68 13.14
C SER A 9 -18.58 24.31 13.53
N SER A 10 -17.39 23.95 13.04
CA SER A 10 -16.73 22.69 13.34
C SER A 10 -15.61 22.87 14.38
N PRO A 11 -15.33 21.86 15.22
CA PRO A 11 -14.24 21.93 16.19
C PRO A 11 -12.87 22.18 15.53
N PRO A 12 -12.05 23.11 16.08
CA PRO A 12 -10.71 23.37 15.55
C PRO A 12 -9.72 22.27 15.94
N ILE A 13 -8.71 22.04 15.09
CA ILE A 13 -7.57 21.18 15.41
C ILE A 13 -6.53 22.03 16.15
N LYS A 14 -6.21 21.66 17.39
CA LYS A 14 -5.14 22.29 18.18
C LYS A 14 -3.83 21.58 17.89
N VAL A 15 -2.83 22.34 17.42
CA VAL A 15 -1.47 21.86 17.17
C VAL A 15 -0.54 22.57 18.14
N TYR A 16 -0.03 21.83 19.12
CA TYR A 16 1.00 22.35 20.04
C TYR A 16 2.36 22.30 19.33
N CYS A 17 3.10 23.39 19.42
CA CYS A 17 4.42 23.54 18.81
C CYS A 17 5.27 24.48 19.67
N LEU A 18 6.58 24.27 19.63
CA LEU A 18 7.55 25.20 20.18
C LEU A 18 7.60 26.50 19.36
N PRO A 19 8.12 27.61 19.92
CA PRO A 19 8.22 28.88 19.20
C PRO A 19 8.97 28.77 17.86
N ASP A 20 10.07 28.02 17.84
CA ASP A 20 10.90 27.83 16.64
C ASP A 20 10.16 27.03 15.56
N GLU A 21 9.51 25.92 15.95
CA GLU A 21 8.70 25.10 15.04
C GLU A 21 7.54 25.91 14.43
N ARG A 22 6.92 26.78 15.24
CA ARG A 22 5.87 27.67 14.76
C ARG A 22 6.41 28.67 13.73
N ALA A 23 7.60 29.22 13.96
CA ALA A 23 8.24 30.15 13.03
C ALA A 23 8.56 29.47 11.70
N ASP A 24 9.08 28.23 11.73
CA ASP A 24 9.37 27.44 10.54
C ASP A 24 8.11 27.13 9.72
N VAL A 25 7.05 26.68 10.39
CA VAL A 25 5.76 26.40 9.72
C VAL A 25 5.18 27.68 9.13
N LEU A 26 5.30 28.82 9.82
CA LEU A 26 4.85 30.11 9.32
C LEU A 26 5.64 30.55 8.08
N ALA A 27 6.96 30.40 8.09
CA ALA A 27 7.81 30.73 6.94
C ALA A 27 7.44 29.88 5.72
N ARG A 28 7.21 28.57 5.91
CA ARG A 28 6.75 27.66 4.84
C ARG A 28 5.35 28.03 4.33
N ALA A 29 4.44 28.40 5.22
CA ALA A 29 3.09 28.84 4.85
C ALA A 29 3.13 30.14 4.03
N ASN A 30 3.95 31.12 4.46
CA ASN A 30 4.16 32.37 3.75
C ASN A 30 4.78 32.17 2.36
N ALA A 31 5.79 31.30 2.26
CA ALA A 31 6.39 30.94 0.97
C ALA A 31 5.39 30.29 0.01
N ALA A 32 4.41 29.55 0.55
CA ALA A 32 3.31 28.96 -0.22
C ALA A 32 2.14 29.94 -0.48
N GLY A 33 2.19 31.18 0.04
CA GLY A 33 1.11 32.16 -0.07
C GLY A 33 -0.18 31.77 0.67
N LEU A 34 -0.07 30.98 1.74
CA LEU A 34 -1.22 30.43 2.48
C LEU A 34 -1.22 30.89 3.94
N SER A 35 -2.41 30.99 4.53
CA SER A 35 -2.52 31.10 5.99
C SER A 35 -2.04 29.82 6.65
N LEU A 36 -1.49 29.93 7.86
CA LEU A 36 -0.93 28.79 8.61
C LEU A 36 -1.93 27.63 8.76
N SER A 37 -3.20 27.93 9.04
CA SER A 37 -4.27 26.92 9.13
C SER A 37 -4.59 26.26 7.80
N THR A 38 -4.59 27.02 6.69
CA THR A 38 -4.82 26.47 5.35
C THR A 38 -3.65 25.62 4.90
N TYR A 39 -2.42 26.06 5.18
CA TYR A 39 -1.20 25.31 4.90
C TYR A 39 -1.22 23.97 5.63
N LEU A 40 -1.40 23.97 6.96
CA LEU A 40 -1.45 22.74 7.75
C LEU A 40 -2.61 21.83 7.36
N LEU A 41 -3.78 22.38 7.03
CA LEU A 41 -4.91 21.57 6.57
C LEU A 41 -4.62 20.94 5.20
N ARG A 42 -4.02 21.69 4.26
CA ARG A 42 -3.63 21.15 2.95
C ARG A 42 -2.52 20.11 3.07
N VAL A 43 -1.52 20.36 3.92
CA VAL A 43 -0.47 19.38 4.21
C VAL A 43 -1.09 18.14 4.86
N GLY A 44 -1.92 18.28 5.89
CA GLY A 44 -2.56 17.14 6.56
C GLY A 44 -3.52 16.35 5.67
N MET A 45 -4.19 16.99 4.71
CA MET A 45 -5.10 16.31 3.76
C MET A 45 -4.39 15.79 2.51
N GLY A 46 -3.26 16.40 2.11
CA GLY A 46 -2.54 16.08 0.88
C GLY A 46 -1.28 15.25 1.09
N TYR A 47 -0.76 15.16 2.32
CA TYR A 47 0.39 14.33 2.64
C TYR A 47 -0.09 12.90 2.88
N GLU A 48 0.18 12.05 1.89
CA GLU A 48 -0.05 10.62 2.03
C GLU A 48 0.94 10.05 3.05
N ILE A 49 0.44 9.58 4.21
CA ILE A 49 1.27 9.01 5.27
C ILE A 49 1.81 7.66 4.77
N LYS A 50 3.03 7.67 4.24
CA LYS A 50 3.70 6.48 3.66
C LYS A 50 3.80 5.30 4.64
N GLY A 51 3.83 5.55 5.95
CA GLY A 51 3.99 4.52 6.99
C GLY A 51 2.80 3.56 7.17
N ILE A 52 1.57 3.93 6.76
CA ILE A 52 0.38 3.06 6.92
C ILE A 52 0.08 2.29 5.62
N LEU A 53 0.52 2.82 4.47
CA LEU A 53 0.38 2.16 3.18
C LEU A 53 1.28 0.92 3.03
N ASP A 54 2.41 0.88 3.74
CA ASP A 54 3.34 -0.24 3.64
C ASP A 54 2.84 -1.49 4.36
N HIS A 55 2.32 -1.43 5.59
CA HIS A 55 2.02 -2.66 6.34
C HIS A 55 0.96 -3.55 5.69
N ARG A 56 -0.12 -2.96 5.16
CA ARG A 56 -1.15 -3.75 4.48
C ARG A 56 -0.64 -4.31 3.14
N ARG A 57 0.22 -3.58 2.42
CA ARG A 57 0.73 -3.99 1.10
C ARG A 57 1.91 -4.96 1.20
N VAL A 58 2.79 -4.80 2.19
CA VAL A 58 3.85 -5.75 2.55
C VAL A 58 3.26 -7.08 2.99
N HIS A 59 2.14 -7.07 3.70
CA HIS A 59 1.44 -8.30 4.08
C HIS A 59 0.91 -9.08 2.87
N GLU A 60 0.36 -8.38 1.87
CA GLU A 60 -0.06 -9.01 0.60
C GLU A 60 1.16 -9.55 -0.18
N LEU A 61 2.27 -8.82 -0.22
CA LEU A 61 3.52 -9.30 -0.83
C LEU A 61 4.07 -10.57 -0.13
N ALA A 62 3.98 -10.63 1.20
CA ALA A 62 4.44 -11.77 1.99
C ALA A 62 3.62 -13.04 1.75
N LYS A 63 2.29 -12.92 1.58
CA LYS A 63 1.41 -14.06 1.25
C LYS A 63 1.79 -14.69 -0.09
N VAL A 64 2.03 -13.85 -1.09
CA VAL A 64 2.39 -14.27 -2.45
C VAL A 64 3.72 -15.03 -2.46
N ASN A 65 4.74 -14.51 -1.80
CA ASN A 65 6.03 -15.20 -1.69
C ASN A 65 5.89 -16.56 -0.99
N GLY A 66 4.98 -16.66 -0.01
CA GLY A 66 4.63 -17.93 0.63
C GLY A 66 4.01 -18.93 -0.35
N ASP A 67 3.05 -18.49 -1.17
CA ASP A 67 2.40 -19.34 -2.16
C ASP A 67 3.37 -19.82 -3.24
N LEU A 68 4.28 -18.96 -3.72
CA LEU A 68 5.34 -19.34 -4.67
C LEU A 68 6.30 -20.39 -4.09
N GLY A 69 6.67 -20.27 -2.81
CA GLY A 69 7.48 -21.27 -2.12
C GLY A 69 6.78 -22.63 -2.03
N ARG A 70 5.47 -22.65 -1.73
CA ARG A 70 4.67 -23.89 -1.70
C ARG A 70 4.53 -24.53 -3.08
N LEU A 71 4.39 -23.72 -4.12
CA LEU A 71 4.29 -24.18 -5.50
C LEU A 71 5.61 -24.77 -6.02
N GLY A 72 6.75 -24.15 -5.70
CA GLY A 72 8.05 -24.75 -5.96
C GLY A 72 8.22 -26.12 -5.29
N GLY A 73 7.69 -26.26 -4.06
CA GLY A 73 7.61 -27.55 -3.37
C GLY A 73 6.76 -28.59 -4.11
N LEU A 74 5.58 -28.22 -4.60
CA LEU A 74 4.71 -29.12 -5.37
C LEU A 74 5.31 -29.53 -6.71
N LEU A 75 5.94 -28.59 -7.43
CA LEU A 75 6.63 -28.88 -8.69
C LEU A 75 7.82 -29.83 -8.45
N LYS A 76 8.59 -29.60 -7.38
CA LYS A 76 9.69 -30.47 -6.97
C LYS A 76 9.20 -31.89 -6.70
N LEU A 77 8.10 -32.05 -5.94
CA LEU A 77 7.51 -33.35 -5.66
C LEU A 77 7.11 -34.10 -6.93
N TRP A 78 6.59 -33.38 -7.92
CA TRP A 78 6.20 -33.97 -9.19
C TRP A 78 7.40 -34.44 -10.00
N LEU A 79 8.45 -33.62 -10.07
CA LEU A 79 9.70 -34.00 -10.74
C LEU A 79 10.41 -35.19 -10.08
N THR A 80 10.22 -35.38 -8.77
CA THR A 80 10.78 -36.53 -8.03
C THR A 80 9.90 -37.78 -8.07
N ASN A 81 8.82 -37.80 -8.86
CA ASN A 81 7.85 -38.90 -8.94
C ASN A 81 7.33 -39.31 -7.54
N ASP A 82 7.06 -38.34 -6.67
CA ASP A 82 6.53 -38.60 -5.33
C ASP A 82 5.10 -39.18 -5.43
N ALA A 83 4.81 -40.22 -4.64
CA ALA A 83 3.52 -40.91 -4.67
C ALA A 83 2.32 -39.97 -4.39
N ARG A 84 2.54 -38.86 -3.67
CA ARG A 84 1.50 -37.86 -3.33
C ARG A 84 1.00 -37.06 -4.54
N VAL A 85 1.76 -37.05 -5.64
CA VAL A 85 1.48 -36.26 -6.85
C VAL A 85 1.36 -37.13 -8.09
N ALA A 86 1.29 -38.45 -7.92
CA ALA A 86 1.20 -39.43 -9.01
C ALA A 86 -0.04 -39.26 -9.91
N ALA A 87 -1.11 -38.64 -9.40
CA ALA A 87 -2.32 -38.34 -10.16
C ALA A 87 -2.24 -37.06 -11.01
N PHE A 88 -1.19 -36.25 -10.85
CA PHE A 88 -1.05 -35.00 -11.60
C PHE A 88 -0.50 -35.25 -12.99
N THR A 89 -1.33 -34.94 -13.99
CA THR A 89 -0.92 -34.99 -15.38
C THR A 89 -0.10 -33.75 -15.77
N PRO A 90 0.75 -33.85 -16.81
CA PRO A 90 1.46 -32.69 -17.36
C PRO A 90 0.51 -31.53 -17.75
N ALA A 91 -0.72 -31.83 -18.15
CA ALA A 91 -1.73 -30.82 -18.48
C ALA A 91 -2.21 -30.06 -17.22
N THR A 92 -2.42 -30.77 -16.11
CA THR A 92 -2.77 -30.16 -14.81
C THR A 92 -1.68 -29.21 -14.33
N ILE A 93 -0.41 -29.59 -14.52
CA ILE A 93 0.74 -28.79 -14.09
C ILE A 93 0.92 -27.55 -14.94
N ARG A 94 0.80 -27.68 -16.27
CA ARG A 94 0.83 -26.51 -17.17
C ARG A 94 -0.29 -25.53 -16.86
N THR A 95 -1.47 -26.03 -16.49
CA THR A 95 -2.62 -25.18 -16.10
C THR A 95 -2.34 -24.45 -14.78
N LEU A 96 -1.74 -25.13 -13.80
CA LEU A 96 -1.32 -24.52 -12.55
C LEU A 96 -0.23 -23.46 -12.78
N LEU A 97 0.81 -23.78 -13.55
CA LEU A 97 1.88 -22.84 -13.90
C LEU A 97 1.34 -21.57 -14.58
N ARG A 98 0.41 -21.71 -15.52
CA ARG A 98 -0.20 -20.55 -16.19
C ARG A 98 -1.01 -19.68 -15.23
N LYS A 99 -1.75 -20.28 -14.30
CA LYS A 99 -2.48 -19.50 -13.27
C LYS A 99 -1.51 -18.71 -12.39
N ILE A 100 -0.35 -19.28 -12.10
CA ILE A 100 0.69 -18.65 -11.27
C ILE A 100 1.32 -17.47 -12.00
N GLU A 101 1.66 -17.63 -13.28
CA GLU A 101 2.18 -16.54 -14.12
C GLU A 101 1.20 -15.35 -14.15
N VAL A 102 -0.10 -15.61 -14.34
CA VAL A 102 -1.13 -14.56 -14.32
C VAL A 102 -1.17 -13.85 -12.98
N THR A 103 -1.18 -14.60 -11.87
CA THR A 103 -1.16 -13.99 -10.52
C THR A 103 0.12 -13.19 -10.29
N GLN A 104 1.28 -13.66 -10.76
CA GLN A 104 2.55 -12.93 -10.67
C GLN A 104 2.54 -11.61 -11.46
N ASP A 105 1.95 -11.61 -12.66
CA ASP A 105 1.85 -10.41 -13.50
C ASP A 105 0.94 -9.35 -12.88
N GLU A 106 -0.20 -9.76 -12.31
CA GLU A 106 -1.10 -8.86 -11.56
C GLU A 106 -0.38 -8.20 -10.38
N ILE A 107 0.44 -8.98 -9.66
CA ILE A 107 1.18 -8.49 -8.48
C ILE A 107 2.33 -7.58 -8.90
N ARG A 108 3.05 -7.91 -9.99
CA ARG A 108 4.09 -7.04 -10.54
C ARG A 108 3.50 -5.69 -10.96
N ALA A 109 2.31 -5.67 -11.56
CA ALA A 109 1.62 -4.43 -11.90
C ALA A 109 1.29 -3.58 -10.67
N VAL A 110 0.79 -4.19 -9.60
CA VAL A 110 0.55 -3.52 -8.31
C VAL A 110 1.86 -3.00 -7.71
N MET A 111 2.94 -3.79 -7.77
CA MET A 111 4.26 -3.39 -7.26
C MET A 111 4.85 -2.21 -8.02
N THR A 112 4.72 -2.17 -9.36
CA THR A 112 5.17 -1.04 -10.17
C THR A 112 4.40 0.25 -9.83
N GLN A 113 3.11 0.17 -9.49
CA GLN A 113 2.33 1.32 -9.01
C GLN A 113 2.80 1.85 -7.65
N VAL A 114 3.41 1.00 -6.81
CA VAL A 114 3.93 1.37 -5.48
C VAL A 114 5.32 2.02 -5.59
N VAL A 115 6.20 1.50 -6.45
CA VAL A 115 7.59 1.98 -6.59
C VAL A 115 7.68 3.25 -7.45
N CYS A 116 6.77 3.45 -8.40
CA CYS A 116 6.78 4.60 -9.32
C CYS A 116 5.95 5.81 -8.84
N LYS A 117 5.62 5.93 -7.55
CA LYS A 117 4.95 7.12 -6.96
C LYS A 117 5.79 7.80 -5.87
#